data_AF-A0A9W5TUM9-F1
#
_entry.id   AF-A0A9W5TUM9-F1
#
_cell.length_a   1.000
_cell.length_b   1.000
_cell.length_c   1.000
_cell.angle_alpha   90.00
_cell.angle_beta   90.00
_cell.angle_gamma   90.00
#
_symmetry.space_group_name_H-M   'P 1'
#
loop_
_entity.id
_entity.type
_entity.pdbx_description
1 polymer ?
#
loop_
_entity_poly.entity_id
_entity_poly.type
_entity_poly.pdbx_seq_one_letter_code
_entity_poly.pdbx_strand_id
1 'polypeptide(L)'
;MESLFQQEIQKIREHEWSLSYDQDSHTANMINEFGELMDLKTFNFCLEVQKNTFYVRYKTQYGKKDKEPLDEVTKKRFGIKDYQLIQNEANGKSRDVFEVFSDDHDIFTLDSYHVNDKRKFYKDGPIYLNRFEAKRF
;
A
#
# COMPACT_ATOMS: atom_id res chain seq x y z
N MET A 1 8.63 -2.52 17.79
CA MET A 1 8.55 -2.30 16.32
C MET A 1 9.74 -2.95 15.61
N GLU A 2 10.98 -2.78 16.08
CA GLU A 2 12.17 -3.44 15.50
C GLU A 2 12.13 -4.97 15.52
N SER A 3 11.60 -5.60 16.58
CA SER A 3 11.55 -7.07 16.69
C SER A 3 10.65 -7.74 15.66
N LEU A 4 9.48 -7.14 15.37
CA LEU A 4 8.55 -7.66 14.36
C LEU A 4 9.13 -7.49 12.95
N PHE A 5 9.77 -6.35 12.68
CA PHE A 5 10.44 -6.08 11.41
C PHE A 5 11.54 -7.11 11.13
N GLN A 6 12.37 -7.42 12.13
CA GLN A 6 13.43 -8.41 12.02
C GLN A 6 12.88 -9.82 11.76
N GLN A 7 11.78 -10.20 12.42
CA GLN A 7 11.15 -11.50 12.23
C GLN A 7 10.61 -11.68 10.80
N GLU A 8 9.90 -10.70 10.27
CA GLU A 8 9.34 -10.79 8.91
C GLU A 8 10.45 -10.77 7.84
N ILE A 9 11.48 -9.93 8.01
CA ILE A 9 12.67 -9.93 7.12
C ILE A 9 13.38 -11.29 7.16
N GLN A 10 13.52 -11.88 8.34
CA GLN A 10 14.22 -13.15 8.49
C GLN A 10 13.49 -14.27 7.75
N LYS A 11 12.17 -14.38 7.90
CA LYS A 11 11.35 -15.33 7.13
C LYS A 11 11.52 -15.18 5.61
N ILE A 12 11.58 -13.94 5.13
CA ILE A 12 11.75 -13.67 3.69
C ILE A 12 13.15 -14.10 3.22
N ARG A 13 14.18 -13.91 4.05
CA ARG A 13 15.57 -14.20 3.69
C ARG A 13 15.95 -15.68 3.76
N GLU A 14 15.25 -16.46 4.57
CA GLU A 14 15.51 -17.88 4.76
C GLU A 14 15.05 -18.76 3.59
N HIS A 15 14.21 -18.21 2.72
CA HIS A 15 13.54 -18.95 1.66
C HIS A 15 13.67 -18.26 0.29
N GLU A 16 13.62 -19.06 -0.77
CA GLU A 16 13.49 -18.56 -2.13
C GLU A 16 12.01 -18.51 -2.52
N TRP A 17 11.48 -17.30 -2.66
CA TRP A 17 10.07 -17.09 -2.98
C TRP A 17 9.85 -16.93 -4.48
N SER A 18 8.90 -17.68 -5.03
CA SER A 18 8.48 -17.59 -6.43
C SER A 18 6.99 -17.31 -6.54
N LEU A 19 6.59 -16.60 -7.59
CA LEU A 19 5.18 -16.35 -7.89
C LEU A 19 4.63 -17.54 -8.68
N SER A 20 3.67 -18.25 -8.09
CA SER A 20 2.94 -19.33 -8.74
C SER A 20 1.53 -18.86 -9.10
N TYR A 21 1.10 -19.16 -10.33
CA TYR A 21 -0.23 -18.84 -10.82
C TYR A 21 -1.00 -20.14 -11.09
N ASP A 22 -2.10 -20.32 -10.39
CA ASP A 22 -3.04 -21.40 -10.61
C ASP A 22 -4.08 -20.96 -11.65
N GLN A 23 -4.11 -21.66 -12.79
CA GLN A 23 -5.00 -21.35 -13.90
C GLN A 23 -6.45 -21.72 -13.59
N ASP A 24 -6.70 -22.73 -12.78
CA ASP A 24 -8.05 -23.22 -12.51
C ASP A 24 -8.78 -22.28 -11.55
N SER A 25 -8.07 -21.79 -10.52
CA SER A 25 -8.62 -20.83 -9.55
C SER A 25 -8.37 -19.37 -9.89
N HIS A 26 -7.63 -19.07 -10.97
CA HIS A 26 -7.18 -17.72 -11.33
C HIS A 26 -6.48 -16.98 -10.18
N THR A 27 -5.78 -17.71 -9.31
CA THR A 27 -5.15 -17.15 -8.11
C THR A 27 -3.63 -17.19 -8.25
N ALA A 28 -2.96 -16.10 -7.86
CA ALA A 28 -1.51 -16.03 -7.78
C ALA A 28 -1.06 -16.04 -6.31
N ASN A 29 -0.10 -16.89 -5.97
CA ASN A 29 0.45 -17.02 -4.63
C ASN A 29 1.98 -16.96 -4.67
N MET A 30 2.58 -16.41 -3.61
CA MET A 30 4.02 -16.55 -3.38
C MET A 30 4.28 -17.89 -2.68
N ILE A 31 5.11 -18.75 -3.26
CA ILE A 31 5.48 -20.05 -2.71
C ILE A 31 7.00 -20.14 -2.49
N ASN A 32 7.41 -20.80 -1.41
CA ASN A 32 8.83 -21.10 -1.17
C ASN A 32 9.27 -22.42 -1.86
N GLU A 33 10.54 -22.77 -1.72
CA GLU A 33 11.14 -24.01 -2.24
C GLU A 33 10.52 -25.30 -1.66
N PHE A 34 9.80 -25.20 -0.54
CA PHE A 34 9.08 -26.32 0.08
C PHE A 34 7.59 -26.39 -0.34
N GLY A 35 7.12 -25.47 -1.18
CA GLY A 35 5.72 -25.38 -1.60
C GLY A 35 4.79 -24.73 -0.58
N GLU A 36 5.33 -24.09 0.46
CA GLU A 36 4.56 -23.37 1.46
C GLU A 36 4.17 -21.99 0.94
N LEU A 37 2.93 -21.59 1.22
CA LEU A 37 2.40 -20.29 0.82
C LEU A 37 2.89 -19.18 1.77
N MET A 38 3.30 -18.05 1.21
CA MET A 38 3.58 -16.85 1.99
C MET A 38 2.28 -16.39 2.65
N ASP A 39 2.33 -16.16 3.95
CA ASP A 39 1.17 -15.61 4.65
C ASP A 39 0.91 -14.15 4.23
N LEU A 40 -0.36 -13.76 4.22
CA LEU A 40 -0.81 -12.45 3.74
C LEU A 40 -0.15 -11.29 4.52
N LYS A 41 0.17 -11.51 5.80
CA LYS A 41 0.78 -10.48 6.65
C LYS A 41 2.23 -10.23 6.22
N THR A 42 3.02 -11.28 5.96
CA THR A 42 4.38 -11.14 5.41
C THR A 42 4.34 -10.51 4.01
N PHE A 43 3.39 -10.91 3.16
CA PHE A 43 3.25 -10.31 1.82
C PHE A 43 2.92 -8.81 1.89
N ASN A 44 1.97 -8.41 2.73
CA ASN A 44 1.65 -7.00 2.97
C ASN A 44 2.85 -6.22 3.50
N PHE A 45 3.63 -6.81 4.40
CA PHE A 45 4.87 -6.20 4.88
C PHE A 45 5.86 -5.93 3.73
N CYS A 46 6.06 -6.88 2.81
CA CYS A 46 6.90 -6.68 1.61
C CYS A 46 6.42 -5.50 0.77
N LEU A 47 5.11 -5.40 0.52
CA LEU A 47 4.52 -4.31 -0.25
C LEU A 47 4.74 -2.96 0.43
N GLU A 48 4.58 -2.87 1.74
CA GLU A 48 4.84 -1.63 2.50
C GLU A 48 6.32 -1.20 2.47
N VAL A 49 7.25 -2.15 2.59
CA VAL A 49 8.70 -1.86 2.45
C VAL A 49 9.03 -1.41 1.02
N GLN A 50 8.41 -2.02 0.01
CA GLN A 50 8.60 -1.65 -1.39
C GLN A 50 8.04 -0.25 -1.67
N LYS A 51 6.85 0.09 -1.15
CA LYS A 51 6.27 1.45 -1.20
C LYS A 51 7.23 2.49 -0.62
N ASN A 52 7.83 2.20 0.54
CA ASN A 52 8.83 3.07 1.15
C ASN A 52 10.08 3.25 0.29
N THR A 53 10.54 2.16 -0.35
CA THR A 53 11.69 2.21 -1.28
C THR A 53 11.37 3.06 -2.51
N PHE A 54 10.17 2.92 -3.08
CA PHE A 54 9.69 3.78 -4.16
C PHE A 54 9.62 5.24 -3.73
N TYR A 55 9.07 5.53 -2.55
CA TYR A 55 9.02 6.89 -1.98
C TYR A 55 10.41 7.51 -1.84
N VAL A 56 11.38 6.77 -1.30
CA VAL A 56 12.77 7.25 -1.14
C VAL A 56 13.44 7.47 -2.49
N ARG A 57 13.34 6.51 -3.42
CA ARG A 57 13.87 6.66 -4.78
C ARG A 57 13.26 7.86 -5.49
N TYR A 58 11.94 8.03 -5.37
CA TYR A 58 11.21 9.13 -6.00
C TYR A 58 11.63 10.49 -5.46
N LYS A 59 11.74 10.63 -4.13
CA LYS A 59 12.25 11.84 -3.48
C LYS A 59 13.68 12.17 -3.90
N THR A 60 14.51 11.15 -4.09
CA THR A 60 15.92 11.30 -4.50
C THR A 60 16.04 11.68 -5.98
N GLN A 61 15.19 11.12 -6.85
CA GLN A 61 15.27 11.29 -8.29
C GLN A 61 14.52 12.52 -8.82
N TYR A 62 13.37 12.87 -8.23
CA TYR A 62 12.47 13.91 -8.76
C TYR A 62 12.32 15.13 -7.87
N GLY A 63 12.97 15.16 -6.70
CA GLY A 63 13.16 16.37 -5.88
C GLY A 63 11.90 17.01 -5.30
N LYS A 64 10.71 16.48 -5.56
CA LYS A 64 9.44 17.01 -5.02
C LYS A 64 8.80 16.00 -4.08
N LYS A 65 8.41 16.51 -2.91
CA LYS A 65 7.47 15.85 -2.02
C LYS A 65 6.13 15.83 -2.74
N ASP A 66 5.49 14.67 -2.79
CA ASP A 66 4.06 14.62 -3.04
C ASP A 66 3.41 15.61 -2.06
N LYS A 67 2.65 16.56 -2.60
CA LYS A 67 1.84 17.43 -1.73
C LYS A 67 0.70 16.56 -1.24
N GLU A 68 0.48 16.59 0.07
CA GLU A 68 -0.53 15.80 0.77
C GLU A 68 -1.65 16.74 1.26
N PRO A 69 -2.94 16.40 1.06
CA PRO A 69 -3.50 15.20 0.38
C PRO A 69 -3.15 15.15 -1.12
N LEU A 70 -3.42 14.02 -1.81
CA LEU A 70 -3.06 13.83 -3.22
C LEU A 70 -3.32 15.09 -4.05
N ASP A 71 -2.26 15.63 -4.65
CA ASP A 71 -2.39 16.80 -5.52
C ASP A 71 -2.87 16.43 -6.93
N GLU A 72 -3.29 17.45 -7.69
CA GLU A 72 -3.82 17.27 -9.05
C GLU A 72 -2.82 16.63 -10.02
N VAL A 73 -1.51 16.80 -9.80
CA VAL A 73 -0.47 16.19 -10.63
C VAL A 73 -0.42 14.69 -10.36
N THR A 74 -0.45 14.32 -9.09
CA THR A 74 -0.48 12.92 -8.65
C THR A 74 -1.76 12.23 -9.13
N LYS A 75 -2.93 12.88 -8.96
CA LYS A 75 -4.20 12.33 -9.43
C LYS A 75 -4.17 12.02 -10.94
N LYS A 76 -3.73 13.00 -11.74
CA LYS A 76 -3.65 12.85 -13.20
C LYS A 76 -2.65 11.78 -13.64
N ARG A 77 -1.50 11.66 -12.95
CA ARG A 77 -0.46 10.71 -13.30
C ARG A 77 -0.85 9.26 -13.05
N PHE A 78 -1.59 9.00 -11.97
CA PHE A 78 -1.99 7.66 -11.56
C PHE A 78 -3.40 7.28 -12.03
N GLY A 79 -4.02 8.08 -12.90
CA GLY A 79 -5.38 7.79 -13.37
C GLY A 79 -6.42 7.82 -12.25
N ILE A 80 -6.17 8.61 -11.19
CA ILE A 80 -7.05 8.68 -10.03
C ILE A 80 -8.34 9.39 -10.42
N LYS A 81 -9.45 8.73 -10.14
CA LYS A 81 -10.82 9.18 -10.36
C LYS A 81 -11.56 9.22 -9.02
N ASP A 82 -12.70 9.88 -9.02
CA ASP A 82 -13.64 9.93 -7.87
C ASP A 82 -12.98 10.30 -6.54
N TYR A 83 -11.91 11.09 -6.60
CA TYR A 83 -11.14 11.45 -5.41
C TYR A 83 -11.98 12.28 -4.45
N GLN A 84 -12.08 11.81 -3.21
CA GLN A 84 -12.72 12.53 -2.14
C GLN A 84 -11.86 12.48 -0.88
N LEU A 85 -11.52 13.66 -0.38
CA LEU A 85 -10.91 13.83 0.93
C LEU A 85 -12.01 13.83 1.99
N ILE A 86 -12.04 12.81 2.84
CA ILE A 86 -13.05 12.66 3.89
C ILE A 86 -12.62 13.38 5.17
N GLN A 87 -11.35 13.23 5.58
CA GLN A 87 -10.82 13.85 6.79
C GLN A 87 -9.41 14.38 6.56
N ASN A 88 -9.14 15.54 7.16
CA ASN A 88 -7.83 16.17 7.15
C ASN A 88 -7.66 17.03 8.39
N GLU A 89 -7.44 16.39 9.53
CA GLU A 89 -7.35 17.06 10.84
C GLU A 89 -5.89 17.25 11.22
N ALA A 90 -5.48 18.50 11.44
CA ALA A 90 -4.11 18.83 11.83
C ALA A 90 -4.01 19.12 13.33
N ASN A 91 -3.12 18.40 14.02
CA ASN A 91 -2.80 18.58 15.43
C ASN A 91 -1.31 18.96 15.59
N GLY A 92 -0.99 20.22 15.30
CA GLY A 92 0.39 20.72 15.35
C GLY A 92 1.24 20.18 14.20
N LYS A 93 2.20 19.28 14.51
CA LYS A 93 3.05 18.62 13.50
C LYS A 93 2.48 17.32 12.95
N SER A 94 1.42 16.81 13.57
CA SER A 94 0.73 15.61 13.13
C SER A 94 -0.56 15.95 12.38
N ARG A 95 -0.97 15.03 11.52
CA ARG A 95 -2.21 15.13 10.75
C ARG A 95 -2.82 13.76 10.56
N ASP A 96 -4.13 13.62 10.75
CA ASP A 96 -4.88 12.45 10.34
C ASP A 96 -5.53 12.71 8.98
N VAL A 97 -5.30 11.82 8.02
CA VAL A 97 -5.86 11.90 6.67
C VAL A 97 -6.70 10.68 6.41
N PHE A 98 -7.89 10.93 5.86
CA PHE A 98 -8.76 9.91 5.32
C PHE A 98 -9.21 10.31 3.93
N GLU A 99 -8.84 9.52 2.92
CA GLU A 99 -9.18 9.78 1.53
C GLU A 99 -9.69 8.52 0.83
N VAL A 100 -10.58 8.72 -0.13
CA VAL A 100 -11.12 7.65 -0.98
C VAL A 100 -10.95 8.05 -2.43
N PHE A 101 -10.67 7.07 -3.28
CA PHE A 101 -10.53 7.29 -4.71
C PHE A 101 -10.63 5.99 -5.49
N SER A 102 -10.85 6.08 -6.80
CA SER A 102 -10.78 4.97 -7.75
C SER A 102 -9.62 5.19 -8.73
N ASP A 103 -9.19 4.16 -9.45
CA ASP A 103 -8.18 4.26 -10.51
C ASP A 103 -8.73 3.83 -11.89
N ASP A 104 -7.88 3.85 -12.91
CA ASP A 104 -8.24 3.41 -14.27
C ASP A 104 -8.59 1.91 -14.38
N HIS A 105 -8.36 1.12 -13.33
CA HIS A 105 -8.65 -0.31 -13.28
C HIS A 105 -9.89 -0.64 -12.43
N ASP A 106 -10.71 0.35 -12.11
CA ASP A 106 -11.90 0.23 -11.25
C ASP A 106 -11.58 -0.32 -9.85
N ILE A 107 -10.38 -0.02 -9.32
CA ILE A 107 -10.00 -0.33 -7.94
C ILE A 107 -10.35 0.85 -7.05
N PHE A 108 -11.33 0.65 -6.17
CA PHE A 108 -11.68 1.59 -5.11
C PHE A 108 -10.71 1.44 -3.96
N THR A 109 -10.04 2.54 -3.61
CA THR A 109 -9.09 2.62 -2.51
C THR A 109 -9.66 3.51 -1.42
N LEU A 110 -9.60 3.00 -0.20
CA LEU A 110 -9.90 3.73 1.02
C LEU A 110 -8.61 3.81 1.83
N ASP A 111 -8.02 5.00 1.90
CA ASP A 111 -6.70 5.22 2.47
C ASP A 111 -6.80 6.06 3.75
N SER A 112 -6.43 5.46 4.88
CA SER A 112 -6.47 6.08 6.21
C SER A 112 -5.08 6.03 6.84
N TYR A 113 -4.49 7.21 7.05
CA TYR A 113 -3.12 7.29 7.55
C TYR A 113 -2.87 8.51 8.43
N HIS A 114 -1.93 8.33 9.35
CA HIS A 114 -1.40 9.39 10.19
C HIS A 114 -0.11 9.93 9.58
N VAL A 115 -0.02 11.25 9.40
CA VAL A 115 1.20 11.94 8.98
C VAL A 115 1.90 12.48 10.22
N ASN A 116 3.12 12.02 10.47
CA ASN A 116 4.01 12.62 11.47
C ASN A 116 5.40 12.83 10.84
N ASP A 117 5.98 14.01 11.02
CA ASP A 117 7.27 14.42 10.41
C ASP A 117 7.37 14.10 8.89
N LYS A 118 6.27 14.29 8.15
CA LYS A 118 6.16 14.05 6.69
C LYS A 118 6.31 12.58 6.29
N ARG A 119 6.01 11.66 7.21
CA ARG A 119 5.93 10.23 6.95
C ARG A 119 4.52 9.74 7.24
N LYS A 120 4.00 8.87 6.37
CA LYS A 120 2.74 8.17 6.58
C LYS A 120 2.95 7.00 7.52
N PHE A 121 2.05 6.86 8.49
CA PHE A 121 1.94 5.73 9.38
C PHE A 121 0.53 5.18 9.22
N TYR A 122 0.44 3.93 8.79
CA TYR A 122 -0.84 3.24 8.63
C TYR A 122 -1.11 2.44 9.89
N LYS A 123 -2.34 2.54 10.40
CA LYS A 123 -2.80 1.65 11.47
C LYS A 123 -3.16 0.28 10.91
N ASP A 124 -4.00 0.28 9.86
CA ASP A 124 -4.59 -0.93 9.27
C ASP A 124 -4.28 -1.10 7.77
N GLY A 125 -3.52 -0.17 7.19
CA GLY A 125 -3.23 -0.11 5.74
C GLY A 125 -4.42 0.40 4.91
N PRO A 126 -4.20 0.70 3.62
CA PRO A 126 -5.27 1.01 2.69
C PRO A 126 -6.16 -0.22 2.43
N ILE A 127 -7.46 0.01 2.32
CA ILE A 127 -8.44 -1.00 1.91
C ILE A 127 -8.66 -0.86 0.41
N TYR A 128 -8.64 -1.99 -0.29
CA TYR A 128 -8.89 -2.07 -1.72
C TYR A 128 -10.16 -2.88 -1.97
N LEU A 129 -11.03 -2.37 -2.84
CA LEU A 129 -12.22 -3.06 -3.30
C LEU A 129 -12.26 -2.97 -4.82
N ASN A 130 -12.46 -4.09 -5.50
CA ASN A 130 -12.81 -4.05 -6.91
C ASN A 130 -14.33 -3.86 -7.08
N ARG A 131 -14.75 -3.57 -8.32
CA ARG A 131 -16.16 -3.42 -8.70
C ARG A 131 -17.09 -4.56 -8.23
N PHE A 132 -16.59 -5.81 -8.14
CA PHE A 132 -17.40 -6.96 -7.76
C PHE A 132 -17.61 -7.04 -6.25
N GLU A 133 -16.59 -6.64 -5.48
CA GLU A 133 -16.63 -6.59 -4.02
C GLU A 133 -17.48 -5.42 -3.53
N ALA A 134 -17.37 -4.26 -4.18
CA ALA A 134 -18.14 -3.07 -3.85
C ALA A 134 -19.67 -3.28 -3.95
N LYS A 135 -20.14 -4.14 -4.86
CA LYS A 135 -21.58 -4.44 -5.05
C LYS A 135 -22.18 -5.35 -3.98
N ARG A 136 -21.37 -5.92 -3.10
CA ARG A 136 -21.83 -6.80 -2.01
C ARG A 136 -22.19 -6.04 -0.73
N PHE A 137 -21.94 -4.74 -0.69
CA PHE A 137 -22.29 -3.82 0.38
C PHE A 137 -23.32 -2.79 -0.13
#